data_AF-A0A850F6U8-F1
#
_entry.id   AF-A0A850F6U8-F1
#
_cell.length_a   1.000
_cell.length_b   1.000
_cell.length_c   1.000
_cell.angle_alpha   90.00
_cell.angle_beta   90.00
_cell.angle_gamma   90.00
#
_symmetry.space_group_name_H-M   'P 1'
#
loop_
_entity.id
_entity.type
_entity.pdbx_description
1 polymer ?
#
loop_
_entity_poly.entity_id
_entity_poly.type
_entity_poly.pdbx_seq_one_letter_code
_entity_poly.pdbx_strand_id
1 'polypeptide(L)'
;MARYRVGNRFLSQEEYDAEQDGKWMPGLFLVGALGSGFLLHTYVVNPAWHAAICFIVTVFPAVVIGCLLARFRRIIIMLIDLGIALLVIAVVIGILVKIV
;
A
#
# COMPACT_ATOMS: atom_id res chain seq x y z
N MET A 1 9.37 25.78 13.02
CA MET A 1 9.43 24.47 12.35
C MET A 1 9.13 23.39 13.37
N ALA A 2 8.03 22.64 13.19
CA ALA A 2 7.67 21.56 14.11
C ALA A 2 8.73 20.45 14.02
N ARG A 3 9.26 20.01 15.17
CA ARG A 3 10.17 18.87 15.26
C ARG A 3 9.38 17.68 15.78
N TYR A 4 9.37 16.58 15.03
CA TYR A 4 8.64 15.37 15.40
C TYR A 4 9.54 14.50 16.28
N ARG A 5 9.04 14.09 17.44
CA ARG A 5 9.79 13.20 18.35
C ARG A 5 9.47 11.76 17.98
N VAL A 6 10.49 11.03 17.53
CA VAL A 6 10.42 9.58 17.31
C VAL A 6 11.44 8.91 18.23
N GLY A 7 10.94 8.30 19.30
CA GLY A 7 11.77 7.73 20.37
C GLY A 7 12.63 8.79 21.07
N ASN A 8 13.96 8.61 21.01
CA ASN A 8 14.95 9.54 21.58
C ASN A 8 15.49 10.58 20.58
N ARG A 9 14.97 10.64 19.35
CA ARG A 9 15.44 11.57 18.32
C ARG A 9 14.36 12.61 17.98
N PHE A 10 14.81 13.83 17.73
CA PHE A 10 13.98 14.90 17.16
C PHE A 10 14.28 14.98 15.67
N LEU A 11 13.30 14.65 14.86
CA LEU A 11 13.41 14.68 13.40
C LEU A 11 12.81 15.98 12.88
N SER A 12 13.46 16.53 11.87
CA SER A 12 12.81 17.49 10.98
C SER A 12 11.65 16.81 10.23
N GLN A 13 10.74 17.61 9.67
CA GLN A 13 9.59 17.07 8.96
C GLN A 13 10.00 16.20 7.75
N GLU A 14 11.07 16.58 7.05
CA GLU A 14 11.60 15.81 5.92
C GLU A 14 12.18 14.46 6.36
N GLU A 15 12.91 14.43 7.47
CA GLU A 15 13.46 13.18 8.03
C GLU A 15 12.36 12.25 8.55
N TYR A 16 11.30 12.83 9.14
CA TYR A 16 10.13 12.07 9.57
C TYR A 16 9.41 11.43 8.38
N ASP A 17 9.15 12.21 7.32
CA ASP A 17 8.53 11.71 6.10
C ASP A 17 9.37 10.62 5.45
N ALA A 18 10.70 10.78 5.38
CA ALA A 18 11.61 9.77 4.83
C ALA A 18 11.60 8.46 5.63
N GLU A 19 11.54 8.53 6.97
CA GLU A 19 11.46 7.34 7.82
C GLU A 19 10.11 6.64 7.67
N GLN A 20 9.02 7.40 7.58
CA GLN A 20 7.69 6.85 7.38
C GLN A 20 7.57 6.23 5.98
N ASP A 21 8.11 6.89 4.96
CA ASP A 21 8.19 6.40 3.59
C ASP A 21 8.98 5.09 3.53
N GLY A 22 10.12 5.01 4.21
CA GLY A 22 10.95 3.79 4.28
C GLY A 22 10.24 2.57 4.88
N LYS A 23 9.26 2.78 5.77
CA LYS A 23 8.48 1.68 6.39
C LYS A 23 7.39 1.16 5.45
N TRP A 24 6.68 2.04 4.76
CA TRP A 24 5.50 1.67 3.96
C TRP A 24 5.84 1.28 2.51
N MET A 25 6.85 1.91 1.93
CA MET A 25 7.24 1.70 0.54
C MET A 25 7.56 0.23 0.18
N PRO A 26 8.37 -0.53 0.96
CA PRO A 26 8.64 -1.93 0.64
C PRO A 26 7.40 -2.83 0.81
N GLY A 27 6.55 -2.54 1.80
CA GLY A 27 5.31 -3.30 2.01
C GLY A 27 4.33 -3.14 0.85
N LEU A 28 4.10 -1.91 0.40
CA LEU A 28 3.22 -1.63 -0.74
C LEU A 28 3.78 -2.17 -2.05
N PHE A 29 5.11 -2.11 -2.24
CA PHE A 29 5.77 -2.75 -3.38
C PHE A 29 5.51 -4.26 -3.40
N LEU A 30 5.72 -4.95 -2.27
CA LEU A 30 5.53 -6.40 -2.18
C LEU A 30 4.07 -6.80 -2.40
N VAL A 31 3.13 -6.11 -1.77
CA VAL A 31 1.69 -6.37 -1.96
C VAL A 31 1.29 -6.16 -3.42
N GLY A 32 1.75 -5.06 -4.03
CA GLY A 32 1.50 -4.78 -5.44
C GLY A 32 2.09 -5.82 -6.38
N ALA A 33 3.38 -6.16 -6.19
CA ALA A 33 4.08 -7.10 -7.05
C ALA A 33 3.55 -8.53 -6.92
N LEU A 34 3.35 -9.02 -5.69
CA LEU A 34 2.83 -10.36 -5.47
C LEU A 34 1.37 -10.47 -5.91
N GLY A 35 0.53 -9.48 -5.59
CA GLY A 35 -0.88 -9.47 -5.97
C GLY A 35 -1.06 -9.44 -7.49
N SER A 36 -0.39 -8.52 -8.17
CA SER A 36 -0.47 -8.43 -9.64
C SER A 36 0.17 -9.62 -10.34
N GLY A 37 1.31 -10.12 -9.87
CA GLY A 37 1.94 -11.33 -10.40
C GLY A 37 1.03 -12.56 -10.28
N PHE A 38 0.38 -12.73 -9.12
CA PHE A 38 -0.59 -13.81 -8.92
C PHE A 38 -1.78 -13.70 -9.87
N LEU A 39 -2.35 -12.49 -10.02
CA LEU A 39 -3.48 -12.26 -10.93
C LEU A 39 -3.11 -12.53 -12.39
N LEU A 40 -1.95 -12.04 -12.84
CA LEU A 40 -1.46 -12.26 -14.21
C LEU A 40 -1.23 -13.74 -14.47
N HIS A 41 -0.59 -14.45 -13.55
CA HIS A 41 -0.38 -15.88 -13.67
C HIS A 41 -1.69 -16.67 -13.72
N THR A 42 -2.71 -16.23 -12.98
CA THR A 42 -3.99 -16.95 -12.89
C THR A 42 -4.91 -16.69 -14.09
N TYR A 43 -4.96 -15.45 -14.58
CA TYR A 43 -5.98 -15.03 -15.56
C TYR A 43 -5.43 -14.79 -16.96
N VAL A 44 -4.14 -14.52 -17.11
CA VAL A 44 -3.54 -14.11 -18.39
C VAL A 44 -2.58 -15.17 -18.94
N VAL A 45 -1.80 -15.80 -18.07
CA VAL A 45 -0.80 -16.78 -18.50
C VAL A 45 -1.47 -18.07 -18.96
N ASN A 46 -1.22 -18.44 -20.21
CA ASN A 46 -1.64 -19.73 -20.75
C ASN A 46 -0.55 -20.79 -20.48
N PRO A 47 -0.89 -21.96 -19.92
CA PRO A 47 0.08 -23.03 -19.65
C PRO A 47 0.79 -23.57 -20.90
N ALA A 48 0.21 -23.39 -22.10
CA ALA A 48 0.81 -23.82 -23.36
C ALA A 48 1.94 -22.89 -23.86
N TRP A 49 2.14 -21.73 -23.23
CA TRP A 49 3.20 -20.80 -23.60
C TRP A 49 4.57 -21.27 -23.13
N HIS A 50 5.60 -20.75 -23.78
CA HIS A 50 6.97 -21.03 -23.39
C HIS A 50 7.27 -20.42 -22.01
N ALA A 51 7.95 -21.16 -21.13
CA ALA A 51 8.17 -20.76 -19.74
C ALA A 51 8.80 -19.37 -19.58
N ALA A 52 9.70 -18.99 -20.50
CA ALA A 52 10.30 -17.66 -20.52
C ALA A 52 9.28 -16.53 -20.79
N ILE A 53 8.29 -16.78 -21.65
CA ILE A 53 7.23 -15.82 -21.96
C ILE A 53 6.29 -15.66 -20.76
N CYS A 54 5.88 -16.78 -20.14
CA CYS A 54 5.09 -16.77 -18.91
C CYS A 54 5.79 -15.96 -17.80
N PHE A 55 7.11 -16.16 -17.66
CA PHE A 55 7.91 -15.43 -16.68
C PHE A 55 7.95 -13.92 -16.97
N ILE A 56 8.26 -13.51 -18.19
CA ILE A 56 8.37 -12.09 -18.54
C ILE A 56 7.01 -11.37 -18.40
N VAL A 57 5.94 -11.97 -18.92
CA VAL A 57 4.59 -11.42 -18.87
C VAL A 57 4.05 -11.32 -17.45
N THR A 58 4.56 -12.14 -16.52
CA THR A 58 4.15 -12.07 -15.11
C THR A 58 5.04 -11.11 -14.32
N VAL A 59 6.36 -11.29 -14.39
CA VAL A 59 7.32 -10.60 -13.52
C VAL A 59 7.49 -9.14 -13.91
N PHE A 60 7.58 -8.83 -15.19
CA PHE A 60 7.82 -7.45 -15.62
C PHE A 60 6.64 -6.53 -15.24
N PRO A 61 5.37 -6.86 -15.55
CA PRO A 61 4.25 -6.03 -15.14
C PRO A 61 4.06 -6.03 -13.62
N ALA A 62 4.35 -7.14 -12.94
CA ALA A 62 4.26 -7.20 -11.48
C ALA A 62 5.21 -6.21 -10.80
N VAL A 63 6.45 -6.16 -11.24
CA VAL A 63 7.44 -5.20 -10.73
C VAL A 63 7.01 -3.76 -11.05
N VAL A 64 6.51 -3.50 -12.26
CA VAL A 64 6.00 -2.17 -12.65
C VAL A 64 4.84 -1.74 -11.76
N ILE A 65 3.86 -2.61 -11.52
CA ILE A 65 2.70 -2.32 -10.66
C ILE A 65 3.13 -2.12 -9.20
N GLY A 66 4.05 -2.95 -8.69
CA GLY A 66 4.63 -2.78 -7.35
C GLY A 66 5.31 -1.43 -7.20
N CYS A 67 6.13 -1.02 -8.17
CA CYS A 67 6.77 0.30 -8.20
C CYS A 67 5.73 1.44 -8.25
N LEU A 68 4.67 1.27 -9.03
CA LEU A 68 3.59 2.25 -9.16
C LEU A 68 2.86 2.43 -7.82
N LEU A 69 2.50 1.33 -7.16
CA LEU A 69 1.86 1.36 -5.82
C LEU A 69 2.75 2.04 -4.78
N ALA A 70 4.05 1.72 -4.78
CA ALA A 70 5.03 2.35 -3.90
C ALA A 70 5.17 3.87 -4.16
N ARG A 71 5.04 4.30 -5.42
CA ARG A 71 5.04 5.73 -5.79
C ARG A 71 3.77 6.44 -5.30
N PHE A 72 2.61 5.80 -5.38
CA PHE A 72 1.33 6.35 -4.94
C PHE A 72 1.01 6.12 -3.46
N ARG A 73 1.98 5.64 -2.66
CA ARG A 73 1.79 5.33 -1.23
C ARG A 73 1.07 6.42 -0.43
N ARG A 74 1.37 7.71 -0.68
CA ARG A 74 0.76 8.82 0.07
C ARG A 74 -0.75 8.87 -0.15
N ILE A 75 -1.19 8.64 -1.38
CA ILE A 75 -2.61 8.58 -1.71
C ILE A 75 -3.25 7.33 -1.08
N ILE A 76 -2.56 6.18 -1.14
CA ILE A 76 -3.05 4.93 -0.56
C ILE A 76 -3.24 5.04 0.95
N ILE A 77 -2.24 5.57 1.67
CA ILE A 77 -2.31 5.77 3.12
C ILE A 77 -3.42 6.76 3.47
N MET A 78 -3.53 7.88 2.75
CA MET A 78 -4.60 8.85 2.95
C MET A 78 -6.00 8.23 2.78
N LEU A 79 -6.19 7.36 1.78
CA LEU A 79 -7.45 6.66 1.58
C LEU A 79 -7.75 5.65 2.70
N ILE A 80 -6.73 4.92 3.19
CA ILE A 80 -6.86 4.01 4.32
C ILE A 80 -7.26 4.78 5.58
N ASP A 81 -6.57 5.88 5.89
CA ASP A 81 -6.83 6.71 7.05
C ASP A 81 -8.25 7.31 6.99
N LEU A 82 -8.67 7.79 5.82
CA LEU A 82 -10.03 8.29 5.60
C LEU A 82 -11.09 7.18 5.81
N GLY A 83 -10.83 5.98 5.29
CA GLY A 83 -11.72 4.83 5.46
C GLY A 83 -11.87 4.41 6.92
N ILE A 84 -10.77 4.39 7.67
CA ILE A 84 -10.78 4.10 9.11
C ILE A 84 -11.55 5.19 9.86
N ALA A 85 -11.33 6.47 9.55
CA ALA A 85 -12.05 7.58 10.18
C ALA A 85 -13.56 7.48 9.96
N LEU A 86 -13.99 7.19 8.73
CA LEU A 86 -15.40 6.99 8.40
C LEU A 86 -16.01 5.78 9.13
N LEU A 87 -15.25 4.68 9.22
CA LEU A 87 -15.68 3.48 9.96
C LEU A 87 -15.89 3.80 11.45
N VAL A 88 -14.96 4.53 12.07
CA VAL A 88 -15.09 4.96 13.48
C VAL A 88 -16.34 5.82 13.66
N ILE A 89 -16.57 6.81 12.79
CA ILE A 89 -17.76 7.67 12.84
C ILE A 89 -19.04 6.83 12.73
N ALA A 90 -19.09 5.90 11.77
CA ALA A 90 -20.24 5.02 11.58
C ALA A 90 -20.53 4.16 12.81
N VAL A 91 -19.49 3.63 13.46
CA VAL A 91 -19.62 2.85 14.70
C VAL A 91 -20.15 3.72 15.84
N VAL A 92 -19.63 4.94 16.01
CA VAL A 92 -20.10 5.89 17.05
C VAL A 92 -21.57 6.25 16.85
N ILE A 93 -21.97 6.59 15.61
CA ILE A 93 -23.38 6.86 15.27
C ILE A 93 -24.24 5.63 15.56
N GLY A 94 -23.79 4.44 15.16
CA GLY A 94 -24.51 3.19 15.40
C GLY A 94 -24.70 2.87 16.88
N ILE A 95 -23.73 3.22 17.73
CA ILE A 95 -23.85 3.09 19.19
C ILE A 95 -24.84 4.11 19.75
N LEU A 96 -24.76 5.38 19.32
CA LEU A 96 -25.67 6.43 19.77
C LEU A 96 -27.13 6.12 19.43
N VAL A 97 -27.39 5.63 18.22
CA VAL A 97 -28.75 5.23 17.78
C VAL A 97 -29.29 4.06 18.60
N LYS A 98 -28.44 3.17 19.11
CA LYS A 98 -28.87 2.05 19.97
C LYS A 98 -29.16 2.46 21.41
N ILE A 99 -28.66 3.61 21.85
CA ILE A 99 -28.81 4.11 23.23
C ILE A 99 -30.05 5.00 23.37
N VAL A 100 -30.46 5.69 22.31
CA VAL A 100 -31.70 6.49 22.22
C VAL A 100 -32.90 5.58 21.97
#